data_AF-A0A1F0BFR2-F1
#
_entry.id   AF-A0A1F0BFR2-F1
#
_cell.length_a   1.000
_cell.length_b   1.000
_cell.length_c   1.000
_cell.angle_alpha   90.00
_cell.angle_beta   90.00
_cell.angle_gamma   90.00
#
_symmetry.space_group_name_H-M   'P 1'
#
loop_
_entity.id
_entity.type
_entity.pdbx_description
1 polymer ?
#
loop_
_entity_poly.entity_id
_entity_poly.type
_entity_poly.pdbx_seq_one_letter_code
_entity_poly.pdbx_strand_id
1 'polypeptide(L)'
;MTFSLFNKNRCSITDELFLELTWDDGRGLEEDSELLDIIEGLDHLSNFSQPISKSLPYLTFQQAELLFKELKQAYGRFQLKKVAIAHMEGKTVVTEGEVYASPFLITEDYENLLLPLIQAILTRSEFANYSYQEKREYFENQIYPVYKQSLGLSDSSLPLFPAEGETLIGSQSSGLALAPKARKQPDIGDSVPHKQSTSLKKFYLFLGFLGVLTIVNIVCVFFAFTQLSNQSEKVNFLYQEQKNTQLIISTKNEVDVFSRYFLPSYYSGKKENLVDFLSEGDAKFTQPKEGILQSVILEKLNYDSETQKYTVSYILSVKKGDKSSSVRLTFDVKASDSSKYGFVVETEPKESNYLKN
;
A
#
# COMPACT_ATOMS: atom_id res chain seq x y z
N MET A 1 -31.65 -15.42 14.00
CA MET A 1 -32.46 -14.18 13.89
C MET A 1 -31.91 -13.42 12.70
N THR A 2 -32.74 -13.05 11.74
CA THR A 2 -32.32 -12.36 10.51
C THR A 2 -32.08 -10.89 10.83
N PHE A 3 -30.80 -10.47 10.88
CA PHE A 3 -30.43 -9.07 11.06
C PHE A 3 -30.62 -8.35 9.73
N SER A 4 -31.64 -7.49 9.62
CA SER A 4 -31.75 -6.56 8.50
C SER A 4 -30.70 -5.46 8.70
N LEU A 5 -29.55 -5.60 8.04
CA LEU A 5 -28.39 -4.70 8.17
C LEU A 5 -28.52 -3.40 7.37
N PHE A 6 -29.59 -3.27 6.57
CA PHE A 6 -29.84 -2.08 5.76
C PHE A 6 -30.96 -1.22 6.35
N ASN A 7 -30.70 -0.54 7.46
CA ASN A 7 -31.59 0.53 7.91
C ASN A 7 -31.29 1.81 7.12
N LYS A 8 -31.61 1.81 5.82
CA LYS A 8 -31.33 2.90 4.86
C LYS A 8 -31.90 4.29 5.23
N ASN A 9 -32.67 4.41 6.31
CA ASN A 9 -33.54 5.56 6.53
C ASN A 9 -33.02 6.58 7.54
N ARG A 10 -31.93 6.32 8.30
CA ARG A 10 -31.36 7.31 9.23
C ARG A 10 -29.85 7.14 9.39
N CYS A 11 -29.07 8.03 8.77
CA CYS A 11 -27.67 8.21 9.13
C CYS A 11 -27.58 8.77 10.55
N SER A 12 -26.75 8.16 11.37
CA SER A 12 -26.53 8.52 12.78
C SER A 12 -25.14 9.09 13.04
N ILE A 13 -24.33 9.24 11.98
CA ILE A 13 -23.01 9.84 12.04
C ILE A 13 -23.14 11.35 12.19
N THR A 14 -22.31 11.92 13.06
CA THR A 14 -22.30 13.35 13.39
C THR A 14 -21.08 14.08 12.85
N ASP A 15 -20.09 13.33 12.34
CA ASP A 15 -18.89 13.87 11.70
C ASP A 15 -19.24 14.72 10.48
N GLU A 16 -18.45 15.76 10.23
CA GLU A 16 -18.65 16.70 9.12
C GLU A 16 -18.61 15.98 7.76
N LEU A 17 -17.61 15.11 7.60
CA LEU A 17 -17.48 14.20 6.46
C LEU A 17 -17.38 12.76 6.96
N PHE A 18 -18.04 11.85 6.25
CA PHE A 18 -18.03 10.42 6.49
C PHE A 18 -18.14 9.67 5.16
N LEU A 19 -18.31 8.35 5.21
CA LEU A 19 -18.35 7.51 4.03
C LEU A 19 -19.69 6.83 3.85
N GLU A 20 -20.12 6.71 2.60
CA GLU A 20 -21.18 5.81 2.18
C GLU A 20 -20.57 4.63 1.40
N LEU A 21 -20.83 3.41 1.89
CA LEU A 21 -20.36 2.17 1.27
C LEU A 21 -21.45 1.55 0.41
N THR A 22 -21.09 1.12 -0.79
CA THR A 22 -21.92 0.27 -1.64
C THR A 22 -21.24 -1.07 -1.85
N TRP A 23 -21.90 -2.16 -1.44
CA TRP A 23 -21.42 -3.53 -1.60
C TRP A 23 -21.61 -4.04 -3.03
N ASP A 24 -20.80 -5.01 -3.43
CA ASP A 24 -20.95 -5.71 -4.72
C ASP A 24 -22.22 -6.59 -4.75
N ASP A 25 -22.83 -6.68 -5.92
CA ASP A 25 -24.03 -7.50 -6.13
C ASP A 25 -23.65 -9.00 -5.97
N GLY A 26 -24.09 -9.65 -4.88
CA GLY A 26 -23.80 -11.06 -4.56
C GLY A 26 -22.69 -11.34 -3.53
N ARG A 27 -22.16 -10.28 -2.89
CA ARG A 27 -21.37 -10.35 -1.64
C ARG A 27 -21.89 -9.34 -0.63
N GLY A 28 -23.20 -9.35 -0.44
CA GLY A 28 -23.86 -8.52 0.57
C GLY A 28 -23.60 -9.07 1.96
N LEU A 29 -23.62 -8.18 2.97
CA LEU A 29 -23.52 -8.49 4.40
C LEU A 29 -24.37 -9.69 4.87
N GLU A 30 -25.48 -9.98 4.19
CA GLU A 30 -26.39 -11.06 4.56
C GLU A 30 -25.94 -12.46 4.10
N GLU A 31 -24.97 -12.56 3.18
CA GLU A 31 -24.53 -13.82 2.56
C GLU A 31 -23.13 -14.26 3.00
N ASP A 32 -22.38 -13.38 3.66
CA ASP A 32 -20.99 -13.60 4.06
C ASP A 32 -20.86 -13.62 5.60
N SER A 33 -20.85 -14.82 6.18
CA SER A 33 -20.77 -14.99 7.64
C SER A 33 -19.45 -14.50 8.23
N GLU A 34 -18.35 -14.61 7.48
CA GLU A 34 -17.05 -14.14 7.93
C GLU A 34 -17.01 -12.61 8.00
N LEU A 35 -17.65 -11.93 7.04
CA LEU A 35 -17.82 -10.48 7.06
C LEU A 35 -18.64 -10.02 8.28
N LEU A 36 -19.69 -10.77 8.64
CA LEU A 36 -20.49 -10.50 9.82
C LEU A 36 -19.67 -10.67 11.11
N ASP A 37 -18.91 -11.76 11.21
CA ASP A 37 -18.04 -12.03 12.37
C ASP A 37 -16.98 -10.94 12.55
N ILE A 38 -16.40 -10.43 11.45
CA ILE A 38 -15.46 -9.31 11.47
C ILE A 38 -16.13 -8.04 12.02
N ILE A 39 -17.34 -7.72 11.53
CA ILE A 39 -18.08 -6.52 11.98
C ILE A 39 -18.46 -6.64 13.46
N GLU A 40 -18.95 -7.80 13.90
CA GLU A 40 -19.27 -8.06 15.30
C GLU A 40 -18.03 -7.96 16.19
N GLY A 41 -16.90 -8.52 15.75
CA GLY A 41 -15.61 -8.40 16.44
C GLY A 41 -15.16 -6.94 16.59
N LEU A 42 -15.24 -6.15 15.53
CA LEU A 42 -14.89 -4.73 15.55
C LEU A 42 -15.81 -3.92 16.48
N ASP A 43 -17.10 -4.21 16.48
CA ASP A 43 -18.10 -3.57 17.35
C ASP A 43 -17.86 -3.86 18.84
N HIS A 44 -17.28 -5.02 19.18
CA HIS A 44 -16.94 -5.38 20.55
C HIS A 44 -15.60 -4.83 21.03
N LEU A 45 -14.60 -4.75 20.14
CA LEU A 45 -13.23 -4.36 20.49
C LEU A 45 -13.00 -2.85 20.48
N SER A 46 -13.83 -2.11 19.75
CA SER A 46 -13.61 -0.68 19.51
C SER A 46 -14.58 0.19 20.30
N ASN A 47 -14.08 1.30 20.83
CA ASN A 47 -14.91 2.31 21.52
C ASN A 47 -15.57 3.27 20.51
N PHE A 48 -16.30 2.73 19.52
CA PHE A 48 -17.03 3.57 18.58
C PHE A 48 -18.21 4.26 19.27
N SER A 49 -18.49 5.51 18.86
CA SER A 49 -19.71 6.21 19.29
C SER A 49 -20.96 5.41 18.91
N GLN A 50 -20.93 4.75 17.75
CA GLN A 50 -21.94 3.78 17.32
C GLN A 50 -21.32 2.53 16.69
N PRO A 51 -21.91 1.35 16.88
CA PRO A 51 -21.48 0.14 16.20
C PRO A 51 -21.60 0.25 14.67
N ILE A 52 -20.62 -0.30 13.94
CA ILE A 52 -20.59 -0.45 12.48
C ILE A 52 -21.87 -1.15 12.01
N SER A 53 -22.28 -2.23 12.68
CA SER A 53 -23.51 -2.97 12.37
C SER A 53 -24.79 -2.12 12.41
N LYS A 54 -24.76 -0.96 13.10
CA LYS A 54 -25.90 -0.03 13.23
C LYS A 54 -25.78 1.19 12.33
N SER A 55 -24.58 1.57 11.92
CA SER A 55 -24.34 2.75 11.09
C SER A 55 -24.32 2.46 9.60
N LEU A 56 -24.10 1.19 9.20
CA LEU A 56 -24.10 0.78 7.80
C LEU A 56 -25.35 1.26 7.02
N PRO A 57 -25.19 1.74 5.77
CA PRO A 57 -23.96 1.74 4.96
C PRO A 57 -22.99 2.90 5.26
N TYR A 58 -23.24 3.70 6.31
CA TYR A 58 -22.45 4.86 6.64
C TYR A 58 -21.36 4.53 7.67
N LEU A 59 -20.14 5.01 7.44
CA LEU A 59 -19.01 4.82 8.35
C LEU A 59 -18.21 6.10 8.54
N THR A 60 -17.71 6.33 9.75
CA THR A 60 -16.65 7.32 9.97
C THR A 60 -15.36 6.86 9.31
N PHE A 61 -14.41 7.76 9.10
CA PHE A 61 -13.10 7.39 8.56
C PHE A 61 -12.39 6.35 9.42
N GLN A 62 -12.43 6.50 10.75
CA GLN A 62 -11.87 5.51 11.68
C GLN A 62 -12.51 4.13 11.52
N GLN A 63 -13.84 4.05 11.47
CA GLN A 63 -14.55 2.78 11.31
C GLN A 63 -14.19 2.11 9.98
N ALA A 64 -14.14 2.88 8.89
CA ALA A 64 -13.81 2.34 7.58
C ALA A 64 -12.38 1.83 7.49
N GLU A 65 -11.40 2.54 8.06
CA GLU A 65 -10.00 2.09 8.04
C GLU A 65 -9.79 0.81 8.83
N LEU A 66 -10.42 0.69 10.00
CA LEU A 66 -10.39 -0.55 10.77
C LEU A 66 -11.07 -1.69 10.01
N LEU A 67 -12.27 -1.46 9.47
CA LEU A 67 -12.97 -2.45 8.67
C LEU A 67 -12.13 -2.90 7.47
N PHE A 68 -11.58 -1.97 6.69
CA PHE A 68 -10.83 -2.31 5.47
C PHE A 68 -9.54 -3.06 5.78
N LYS A 69 -8.90 -2.76 6.92
CA LYS A 69 -7.76 -3.52 7.41
C LYS A 69 -8.14 -4.96 7.76
N GLU A 70 -9.25 -5.19 8.46
CA GLU A 70 -9.72 -6.54 8.78
C GLU A 70 -10.15 -7.30 7.52
N LEU A 71 -10.85 -6.64 6.58
CA LEU A 71 -11.22 -7.24 5.30
C LEU A 71 -10.00 -7.63 4.46
N LYS A 72 -8.95 -6.80 4.47
CA LYS A 72 -7.66 -7.13 3.87
C LYS A 72 -7.05 -8.38 4.52
N GLN A 73 -7.07 -8.48 5.85
CA GLN A 73 -6.49 -9.60 6.58
C GLN A 73 -7.24 -10.91 6.34
N ALA A 74 -8.57 -10.88 6.35
CA ALA A 74 -9.41 -12.06 6.17
C ALA A 74 -9.41 -12.57 4.72
N TYR A 75 -9.60 -11.67 3.75
CA TYR A 75 -9.83 -12.06 2.36
C TYR A 75 -8.60 -11.92 1.45
N GLY A 76 -7.57 -11.19 1.87
CA GLY A 76 -6.39 -10.80 1.05
C GLY A 76 -6.70 -9.77 -0.03
N ARG A 77 -7.81 -9.96 -0.76
CA ARG A 77 -8.37 -9.03 -1.73
C ARG A 77 -9.89 -8.93 -1.56
N PHE A 78 -10.37 -7.71 -1.31
CA PHE A 78 -11.78 -7.39 -1.16
C PHE A 78 -12.18 -6.27 -2.11
N GLN A 79 -13.42 -6.30 -2.62
CA GLN A 79 -13.93 -5.26 -3.52
C GLN A 79 -15.28 -4.75 -3.01
N LEU A 80 -15.39 -3.42 -2.94
CA LEU A 80 -16.65 -2.71 -2.78
C LEU A 80 -17.04 -2.11 -4.12
N LYS A 81 -18.34 -2.07 -4.41
CA LYS A 81 -18.87 -1.46 -5.63
C LYS A 81 -18.56 0.04 -5.67
N LYS A 82 -18.67 0.72 -4.52
CA LYS A 82 -18.37 2.15 -4.37
C LYS A 82 -18.04 2.48 -2.92
N VAL A 83 -17.07 3.37 -2.72
CA VAL A 83 -16.86 4.11 -1.48
C VAL A 83 -16.90 5.59 -1.82
N ALA A 84 -17.83 6.34 -1.23
CA ALA A 84 -18.04 7.76 -1.50
C ALA A 84 -17.88 8.59 -0.24
N ILE A 85 -17.29 9.77 -0.37
CA ILE A 85 -17.40 10.81 0.65
C ILE A 85 -18.86 11.27 0.71
N ALA A 86 -19.31 11.51 1.93
CA ALA A 86 -20.68 11.86 2.25
C ALA A 86 -20.69 12.93 3.35
N HIS A 87 -21.71 13.77 3.32
CA HIS A 87 -21.99 14.74 4.38
C HIS A 87 -23.49 14.81 4.65
N MET A 88 -23.86 15.46 5.75
CA MET A 88 -25.27 15.72 6.10
C MET A 88 -25.69 17.10 5.61
N GLU A 89 -26.67 17.16 4.72
CA GLU A 89 -27.38 18.39 4.39
C GLU A 89 -28.75 18.37 5.08
N GLY A 90 -28.84 19.04 6.23
CA GLY A 90 -30.03 18.99 7.07
C GLY A 90 -30.28 17.61 7.68
N LYS A 91 -31.18 16.82 7.09
CA LYS A 91 -31.53 15.45 7.54
C LYS A 91 -31.25 14.37 6.48
N THR A 92 -30.68 14.76 5.36
CA THR A 92 -30.39 13.85 4.24
C THR A 92 -28.89 13.72 4.07
N VAL A 93 -28.45 12.49 3.80
CA VAL A 93 -27.08 12.22 3.39
C VAL A 93 -26.92 12.61 1.93
N VAL A 94 -25.88 13.37 1.62
CA VAL A 94 -25.54 13.81 0.27
C VAL A 94 -24.18 13.26 -0.10
N THR A 95 -24.10 12.64 -1.28
CA THR A 95 -22.85 12.19 -1.91
C THR A 95 -22.68 12.76 -3.33
N GLU A 96 -23.60 13.61 -3.76
CA GLU A 96 -23.53 14.29 -5.06
C GLU A 96 -22.47 15.38 -5.01
N GLY A 97 -21.61 15.43 -6.03
CA GLY A 97 -20.47 16.36 -6.07
C GLY A 97 -19.25 15.93 -5.24
N GLU A 98 -19.43 14.99 -4.31
CA GLU A 98 -18.35 14.47 -3.46
C GLU A 98 -17.45 13.46 -4.21
N VAL A 99 -16.19 13.36 -3.77
CA VAL A 99 -15.26 12.36 -4.34
C VAL A 99 -15.68 10.94 -3.97
N TYR A 100 -15.54 10.02 -4.93
CA TYR A 100 -15.78 8.60 -4.70
C TYR A 100 -14.87 7.74 -5.56
N ALA A 101 -14.62 6.53 -5.09
CA ALA A 101 -13.91 5.49 -5.83
C ALA A 101 -14.87 4.33 -6.14
N SER A 102 -14.86 3.88 -7.40
CA SER A 102 -15.71 2.80 -7.90
C SER A 102 -15.06 2.12 -9.12
N PRO A 103 -14.77 0.80 -9.07
CA PRO A 103 -14.80 -0.04 -7.87
C PRO A 103 -13.77 0.45 -6.83
N PHE A 104 -14.02 0.15 -5.55
CA PHE A 104 -13.05 0.36 -4.49
C PHE A 104 -12.38 -0.97 -4.15
N LEU A 105 -11.07 -1.04 -4.38
CA LEU A 105 -10.28 -2.26 -4.23
C LEU A 105 -9.45 -2.18 -2.95
N ILE A 106 -9.62 -3.19 -2.10
CA ILE A 106 -8.78 -3.45 -0.94
C ILE A 106 -7.88 -4.63 -1.32
N THR A 107 -6.61 -4.38 -1.49
CA THR A 107 -5.59 -5.34 -1.92
C THR A 107 -4.48 -5.45 -0.89
N GLU A 108 -3.51 -6.36 -1.09
CA GLU A 108 -2.38 -6.55 -0.17
C GLU A 108 -1.56 -5.26 0.07
N ASP A 109 -1.54 -4.36 -0.91
CA ASP A 109 -0.90 -3.05 -0.90
C ASP A 109 -1.81 -1.91 -0.41
N TYR A 110 -3.04 -2.19 0.04
CA TYR A 110 -3.89 -1.17 0.67
C TYR A 110 -3.19 -0.60 1.91
N GLU A 111 -2.96 0.72 1.90
CA GLU A 111 -2.36 1.46 3.01
C GLU A 111 -3.40 2.29 3.77
N ASN A 112 -4.18 3.09 3.05
CA ASN A 112 -5.24 3.94 3.60
C ASN A 112 -6.25 4.33 2.51
N LEU A 113 -7.41 4.82 2.95
CA LEU A 113 -8.54 5.23 2.14
C LEU A 113 -8.24 6.44 1.26
N LEU A 114 -7.38 7.35 1.72
CA LEU A 114 -7.11 8.61 1.02
C LEU A 114 -6.49 8.34 -0.35
N LEU A 115 -5.59 7.36 -0.47
CA LEU A 115 -4.91 7.06 -1.73
C LEU A 115 -5.88 6.69 -2.88
N PRO A 116 -6.80 5.71 -2.73
CA PRO A 116 -7.83 5.45 -3.74
C PRO A 116 -8.71 6.65 -4.08
N LEU A 117 -9.03 7.51 -3.10
CA LEU A 117 -9.86 8.70 -3.32
C LEU A 117 -9.12 9.80 -4.08
N ILE A 118 -7.85 10.05 -3.74
CA ILE A 118 -6.98 10.98 -4.47
C ILE A 118 -6.82 10.49 -5.91
N GLN A 119 -6.57 9.19 -6.10
CA GLN A 119 -6.49 8.62 -7.44
C GLN A 119 -7.80 8.81 -8.21
N ALA A 120 -8.94 8.60 -7.55
CA ALA A 120 -10.25 8.79 -8.17
C ALA A 120 -10.48 10.24 -8.62
N ILE A 121 -10.21 11.24 -7.77
CA ILE A 121 -10.45 12.66 -8.12
C ILE A 121 -9.54 13.14 -9.26
N LEU A 122 -8.32 12.59 -9.35
CA LEU A 122 -7.35 12.96 -10.36
C LEU A 122 -7.63 12.30 -11.72
N THR A 123 -8.17 11.08 -11.73
CA THR A 123 -8.25 10.27 -12.95
C THR A 123 -9.64 10.09 -13.54
N ARG A 124 -10.70 10.17 -12.73
CA ARG A 124 -12.07 9.91 -13.19
C ARG A 124 -12.63 11.13 -13.94
N SER A 125 -13.31 10.87 -15.05
CA SER A 125 -13.81 11.92 -15.96
C SER A 125 -14.91 12.77 -15.33
N GLU A 126 -15.61 12.23 -14.34
CA GLU A 126 -16.62 12.93 -13.54
C GLU A 126 -16.04 14.14 -12.80
N PHE A 127 -14.74 14.14 -12.52
CA PHE A 127 -14.03 15.24 -11.87
C PHE A 127 -13.18 16.06 -12.86
N ALA A 128 -13.30 15.85 -14.17
CA ALA A 128 -12.48 16.53 -15.17
C ALA A 128 -12.75 18.05 -15.26
N ASN A 129 -13.93 18.49 -14.82
CA ASN A 129 -14.32 19.90 -14.86
C ASN A 129 -13.69 20.74 -13.73
N TYR A 130 -13.08 20.11 -12.73
CA TYR A 130 -12.36 20.79 -11.67
C TYR A 130 -10.88 20.94 -12.05
N SER A 131 -10.32 22.12 -11.79
CA SER A 131 -8.89 22.35 -11.91
C SER A 131 -8.10 21.50 -10.92
N TYR A 132 -6.82 21.26 -11.22
CA TYR A 132 -5.93 20.56 -10.30
C TYR A 132 -5.85 21.25 -8.92
N GLN A 133 -5.82 22.59 -8.89
CA GLN A 133 -5.77 23.35 -7.65
C GLN A 133 -7.05 23.16 -6.80
N GLU A 134 -8.24 23.21 -7.42
CA GLU A 134 -9.50 22.96 -6.69
C GLU A 134 -9.55 21.56 -6.08
N LYS A 135 -9.09 20.54 -6.81
CA LYS A 135 -9.02 19.16 -6.31
C LYS A 135 -8.08 19.05 -5.11
N ARG A 136 -6.90 19.69 -5.21
CA ARG A 136 -5.91 19.71 -4.14
C ARG A 136 -6.45 20.41 -2.89
N GLU A 137 -7.00 21.60 -3.05
CA GLU A 137 -7.55 22.40 -1.95
C GLU A 137 -8.73 21.69 -1.28
N TYR A 138 -9.57 20.97 -2.04
CA TYR A 138 -10.63 20.14 -1.49
C TYR A 138 -10.08 19.05 -0.55
N PHE A 139 -9.00 18.36 -0.92
CA PHE A 139 -8.36 17.38 -0.03
C PHE A 139 -7.66 18.05 1.16
N GLU A 140 -6.82 19.07 0.93
CA GLU A 140 -6.02 19.70 1.97
C GLU A 140 -6.90 20.45 3.00
N ASN A 141 -7.99 21.07 2.57
CA ASN A 141 -8.81 21.93 3.43
C ASN A 141 -10.08 21.25 3.96
N GLN A 142 -10.58 20.19 3.32
CA GLN A 142 -11.84 19.54 3.74
C GLN A 142 -11.61 18.09 4.19
N ILE A 143 -11.06 17.24 3.34
CA ILE A 143 -10.94 15.80 3.66
C ILE A 143 -9.88 15.53 4.73
N TYR A 144 -8.66 16.05 4.54
CA TYR A 144 -7.53 15.76 5.42
C TYR A 144 -7.76 16.16 6.88
N PRO A 145 -8.32 17.35 7.19
CA PRO A 145 -8.61 17.72 8.58
C PRO A 145 -9.57 16.74 9.26
N VAL A 146 -10.66 16.35 8.59
CA VAL A 146 -11.66 15.44 9.16
C VAL A 146 -11.09 14.02 9.30
N TYR A 147 -10.37 13.54 8.29
CA TYR A 147 -9.72 12.24 8.32
C TYR A 147 -8.71 12.15 9.48
N LYS A 148 -7.82 13.14 9.63
CA LYS A 148 -6.83 13.13 10.72
C LYS A 148 -7.50 13.19 12.09
N GLN A 149 -8.57 13.98 12.22
CA GLN A 149 -9.30 14.11 13.48
C GLN A 149 -9.98 12.79 13.85
N SER A 150 -10.58 12.11 12.87
CA SER A 150 -11.25 10.83 13.07
C SER A 150 -10.28 9.73 13.53
N LEU A 151 -9.07 9.69 12.96
CA LEU A 151 -8.06 8.68 13.32
C LEU A 151 -7.09 9.11 14.44
N GLY A 152 -7.12 10.36 14.88
CA GLY A 152 -6.17 10.90 15.86
C GLY A 152 -4.73 11.01 15.34
N LEU A 153 -4.56 11.31 14.04
CA LEU A 153 -3.26 11.35 13.36
C LEU A 153 -2.61 12.75 13.41
N SER A 154 -1.28 12.78 13.25
CA SER A 154 -0.52 14.01 12.99
C SER A 154 -0.42 14.29 11.49
N ASP A 155 -0.10 15.54 11.13
CA ASP A 155 -0.02 15.97 9.72
C ASP A 155 1.04 15.19 8.92
N SER A 156 2.11 14.73 9.59
CA SER A 156 3.17 13.90 8.99
C SER A 156 2.72 12.51 8.54
N SER A 157 1.54 12.06 8.99
CA SER A 157 0.98 10.74 8.65
C SER A 157 0.04 10.78 7.45
N LEU A 158 -0.25 11.97 6.91
CA LEU A 158 -1.12 12.15 5.75
C LEU A 158 -0.33 11.97 4.45
N PRO A 159 -0.91 11.33 3.43
CA PRO A 159 -0.30 11.27 2.11
C PRO A 159 -0.22 12.66 1.49
N LEU A 160 0.85 12.91 0.75
CA LEU A 160 0.96 14.15 -0.04
C LEU A 160 -0.03 14.10 -1.20
N PHE A 161 -0.69 15.23 -1.46
CA PHE A 161 -1.44 15.37 -2.70
C PHE A 161 -0.44 15.45 -3.88
N PRO A 162 -0.54 14.58 -4.90
CA PRO A 162 0.45 14.48 -5.99
C PRO A 162 0.61 15.78 -6.73
N ALA A 163 1.81 16.11 -7.22
CA ALA A 163 2.01 17.30 -8.04
C ALA A 163 1.28 17.18 -9.39
N GLU A 164 0.98 18.31 -10.04
CA GLU A 164 0.32 18.31 -11.35
C GLU A 164 1.17 17.56 -12.38
N GLY A 165 0.59 16.52 -13.00
CA GLY A 165 1.29 15.65 -13.95
C GLY A 165 1.99 14.43 -13.34
N GLU A 166 2.01 14.28 -12.02
CA GLU A 166 2.39 13.03 -11.37
C GLU A 166 1.20 12.06 -11.37
N THR A 167 1.35 10.92 -12.04
CA THR A 167 0.39 9.82 -11.92
C THR A 167 0.73 9.01 -10.66
N LEU A 168 -0.21 8.93 -9.72
CA LEU A 168 -0.17 7.91 -8.67
C LEU A 168 -0.20 6.54 -9.36
N ILE A 169 0.88 5.78 -9.19
CA ILE A 169 0.97 4.42 -9.71
C ILE A 169 0.08 3.55 -8.83
N GLY A 170 -1.18 3.40 -9.24
CA GLY A 170 -2.17 2.53 -8.63
C GLY A 170 -3.05 1.90 -9.72
N SER A 171 -2.64 0.71 -10.17
CA SER A 171 -3.44 -0.35 -10.81
C SER A 171 -4.56 0.07 -11.79
N GLN A 172 -4.20 0.34 -13.06
CA GLN A 172 -5.15 0.22 -14.17
C GLN A 172 -5.38 -1.26 -14.49
N SER A 173 -6.52 -1.80 -14.04
CA SER A 173 -7.09 -3.02 -14.59
C SER A 173 -7.62 -2.75 -16.00
N SER A 174 -7.21 -3.60 -16.93
CA SER A 174 -7.58 -3.57 -18.34
C SER A 174 -9.08 -3.53 -18.58
N GLY A 175 -9.48 -2.74 -19.57
CA GLY A 175 -10.87 -2.61 -19.99
C GLY A 175 -11.49 -3.93 -20.46
N LEU A 176 -12.76 -4.10 -20.12
CA LEU A 176 -13.66 -5.01 -20.83
C LEU A 176 -14.60 -4.18 -21.69
N ALA A 177 -14.46 -4.41 -23.00
CA ALA A 177 -15.22 -3.81 -24.06
C ALA A 177 -16.73 -4.02 -23.90
N LEU A 178 -17.48 -3.02 -24.38
CA LEU A 178 -18.93 -3.04 -24.53
C LEU A 178 -19.41 -4.33 -25.23
N ALA A 179 -20.37 -5.00 -24.59
CA ALA A 179 -21.21 -6.00 -25.24
C ALA A 179 -22.08 -5.36 -26.33
N PRO A 180 -22.11 -5.87 -27.58
CA PRO A 180 -23.13 -5.50 -28.55
C PRO A 180 -24.42 -6.27 -28.29
N LYS A 181 -25.53 -5.53 -28.19
CA LYS A 181 -26.90 -6.06 -28.11
C LYS A 181 -27.22 -6.95 -29.31
N ALA A 182 -27.68 -8.16 -29.04
CA ALA A 182 -28.40 -8.99 -29.99
C ALA A 182 -29.83 -8.45 -30.18
N ARG A 183 -30.23 -8.07 -31.40
CA ARG A 183 -31.64 -8.21 -31.84
C ARG A 183 -31.87 -8.12 -33.36
N LYS A 184 -32.44 -9.23 -33.87
CA LYS A 184 -33.45 -9.39 -34.95
C LYS A 184 -33.06 -9.20 -36.43
N GLN A 185 -33.15 -10.34 -37.12
CA GLN A 185 -33.50 -10.53 -38.53
C GLN A 185 -34.93 -10.00 -38.81
N PRO A 186 -35.20 -9.53 -40.04
CA PRO A 186 -36.16 -10.26 -40.87
C PRO A 186 -35.64 -10.50 -42.30
N ASP A 187 -36.35 -11.41 -42.95
CA ASP A 187 -36.09 -12.09 -44.21
C ASP A 187 -36.81 -11.41 -45.41
N ILE A 188 -36.43 -11.86 -46.62
CA ILE A 188 -37.09 -11.82 -47.93
C ILE A 188 -36.80 -10.64 -48.88
N GLY A 189 -36.25 -10.97 -50.07
CA GLY A 189 -36.52 -10.24 -51.32
C GLY A 189 -35.46 -10.39 -52.44
N ASP A 190 -35.68 -11.31 -53.39
CA ASP A 190 -34.94 -11.50 -54.65
C ASP A 190 -34.98 -10.29 -55.61
N SER A 191 -33.86 -9.98 -56.29
CA SER A 191 -33.79 -9.71 -57.75
C SER A 191 -32.36 -9.42 -58.29
N VAL A 192 -31.86 -10.32 -59.16
CA VAL A 192 -31.07 -10.20 -60.42
C VAL A 192 -30.09 -9.01 -60.65
N PRO A 193 -28.90 -9.23 -61.27
CA PRO A 193 -27.72 -8.37 -61.10
C PRO A 193 -27.58 -7.25 -62.15
N HIS A 194 -27.03 -6.10 -61.72
CA HIS A 194 -26.56 -5.05 -62.63
C HIS A 194 -25.05 -4.80 -62.44
N LYS A 195 -24.31 -5.00 -63.54
CA LYS A 195 -22.86 -4.78 -63.68
C LYS A 195 -22.52 -3.31 -63.42
N GLN A 196 -21.67 -3.03 -62.43
CA GLN A 196 -20.90 -1.77 -62.39
C GLN A 196 -19.43 -2.08 -62.16
N SER A 197 -18.62 -1.67 -63.14
CA SER A 197 -17.18 -1.85 -63.16
C SER A 197 -16.54 -1.02 -62.04
N THR A 198 -15.92 -1.68 -61.07
CA THR A 198 -15.07 -1.00 -60.07
C THR A 198 -13.61 -1.11 -60.50
N SER A 199 -13.01 0.06 -60.75
CA SER A 199 -11.60 0.25 -61.08
C SER A 199 -10.68 -0.41 -60.03
N LEU A 200 -9.96 -1.45 -60.43
CA LEU A 200 -8.98 -2.19 -59.61
C LEU A 200 -7.90 -1.27 -59.01
N LYS A 201 -7.61 -0.12 -59.64
CA LYS A 201 -6.69 0.90 -59.08
C LYS A 201 -7.18 1.48 -57.76
N LYS A 202 -8.49 1.65 -57.57
CA LYS A 202 -9.05 2.14 -56.29
C LYS A 202 -8.99 1.07 -55.19
N PHE A 203 -9.05 -0.21 -55.56
CA PHE A 203 -8.92 -1.34 -54.62
C PHE A 203 -7.49 -1.50 -54.10
N TYR A 204 -6.46 -1.43 -54.96
CA TYR A 204 -5.06 -1.48 -54.53
C TYR A 204 -4.65 -0.27 -53.70
N LEU A 205 -5.22 0.91 -53.98
CA LEU A 205 -4.96 2.12 -53.20
C LEU A 205 -5.60 2.04 -51.80
N PHE A 206 -6.79 1.42 -51.70
CA PHE A 206 -7.43 1.10 -50.41
C PHE A 206 -6.67 0.03 -49.63
N LEU A 207 -6.16 -1.01 -50.31
CA LEU A 207 -5.39 -2.09 -49.69
C LEU A 207 -4.01 -1.62 -49.21
N GLY A 208 -3.37 -0.71 -49.95
CA GLY A 208 -2.13 -0.04 -49.53
C GLY A 208 -2.32 0.84 -48.30
N PHE A 209 -3.41 1.61 -48.25
CA PHE A 209 -3.76 2.42 -47.07
C PHE A 209 -4.03 1.54 -45.84
N LEU A 210 -4.75 0.43 -46.02
CA LEU A 210 -5.05 -0.52 -44.94
C LEU A 210 -3.77 -1.22 -44.43
N GLY A 211 -2.83 -1.55 -45.32
CA GLY A 211 -1.53 -2.12 -44.96
C GLY A 211 -0.61 -1.16 -44.20
N VAL A 212 -0.64 0.14 -44.50
CA VAL A 212 0.11 1.15 -43.73
C VAL A 212 -0.51 1.32 -42.33
N LEU A 213 -1.84 1.31 -42.23
CA LEU A 213 -2.54 1.46 -40.96
C LEU A 213 -2.27 0.29 -39.99
N THR A 214 -2.13 -0.93 -40.49
CA THR A 214 -1.79 -2.10 -39.66
C THR A 214 -0.34 -2.04 -39.16
N ILE A 215 0.61 -1.61 -39.98
CA ILE A 215 2.02 -1.47 -39.58
C ILE A 215 2.17 -0.40 -38.47
N VAL A 216 1.49 0.75 -38.60
CA VAL A 216 1.51 1.79 -37.57
C VAL A 216 0.93 1.28 -36.25
N ASN A 217 -0.17 0.53 -36.29
CA ASN A 217 -0.74 -0.09 -35.08
C ASN A 217 0.23 -1.07 -34.41
N ILE A 218 0.94 -1.91 -35.18
CA ILE A 218 1.91 -2.86 -34.63
C ILE A 218 3.08 -2.13 -33.96
N VAL A 219 3.59 -1.05 -34.56
CA VAL A 219 4.67 -0.24 -33.97
C VAL A 219 4.20 0.45 -32.68
N CYS A 220 2.99 1.01 -32.66
CA CYS A 220 2.41 1.60 -31.46
C CYS A 220 2.20 0.57 -30.34
N VAL A 221 1.72 -0.64 -30.66
CA VAL A 221 1.55 -1.74 -29.70
C VAL A 221 2.91 -2.19 -29.17
N PHE A 222 3.93 -2.31 -30.02
CA PHE A 222 5.28 -2.67 -29.60
C PHE A 222 5.90 -1.61 -28.68
N PHE A 223 5.75 -0.32 -29.00
CA PHE A 223 6.23 0.77 -28.16
C PHE A 223 5.47 0.87 -26.83
N ALA A 224 4.15 0.68 -26.83
CA ALA A 224 3.35 0.59 -25.62
C ALA A 224 3.76 -0.60 -24.75
N PHE A 225 4.09 -1.75 -25.37
CA PHE A 225 4.54 -2.93 -24.65
C PHE A 225 5.93 -2.76 -24.03
N THR A 226 6.89 -2.16 -24.74
CA THR A 226 8.22 -1.88 -24.16
C THR A 226 8.15 -0.85 -23.05
N GLN A 227 7.31 0.18 -23.19
CA GLN A 227 7.05 1.16 -22.14
C GLN A 227 6.38 0.52 -20.91
N LEU A 228 5.41 -0.37 -21.13
CA LEU A 228 4.72 -1.12 -20.07
C LEU A 228 5.68 -2.08 -19.34
N SER A 229 6.60 -2.74 -20.06
CA SER A 229 7.62 -3.61 -19.47
C SER A 229 8.56 -2.83 -18.56
N ASN A 230 9.09 -1.70 -19.05
CA ASN A 230 9.97 -0.83 -18.26
C ASN A 230 9.25 -0.23 -17.03
N GLN A 231 7.96 0.08 -17.15
CA GLN A 231 7.14 0.52 -16.02
C GLN A 231 6.94 -0.62 -15.02
N SER A 232 6.64 -1.84 -15.48
CA SER A 232 6.50 -3.02 -14.61
C SER A 232 7.76 -3.33 -13.82
N GLU A 233 8.95 -3.23 -14.44
CA GLU A 233 10.22 -3.41 -13.73
C GLU A 233 10.44 -2.35 -12.64
N LYS A 234 10.16 -1.08 -12.96
CA LYS A 234 10.24 0.01 -11.97
C LYS A 234 9.24 -0.17 -10.82
N VAL A 235 8.02 -0.61 -11.11
CA VAL A 235 6.99 -0.88 -10.10
C VAL A 235 7.39 -2.04 -9.21
N ASN A 236 7.89 -3.13 -9.80
CA ASN A 236 8.40 -4.26 -9.02
C ASN A 236 9.60 -3.86 -8.16
N PHE A 237 10.53 -3.07 -8.70
CA PHE A 237 11.66 -2.54 -7.94
C PHE A 237 11.21 -1.70 -6.75
N LEU A 238 10.32 -0.73 -6.97
CA LEU A 238 9.79 0.13 -5.90
C LEU A 238 8.99 -0.66 -4.87
N TYR A 239 8.20 -1.64 -5.29
CA TYR A 239 7.45 -2.52 -4.40
C TYR A 239 8.38 -3.39 -3.53
N GLN A 240 9.47 -3.91 -4.09
CA GLN A 240 10.49 -4.63 -3.32
C GLN A 240 11.22 -3.70 -2.36
N GLU A 241 11.56 -2.48 -2.78
CA GLU A 241 12.17 -1.47 -1.92
C GLU A 241 11.24 -1.06 -0.76
N GLN A 242 9.94 -0.92 -1.02
CA GLN A 242 8.91 -0.66 -0.02
C GLN A 242 8.76 -1.82 0.98
N LYS A 243 8.73 -3.07 0.50
CA LYS A 243 8.71 -4.27 1.37
C LYS A 243 9.93 -4.35 2.27
N ASN A 244 11.11 -4.13 1.71
CA ASN A 244 12.35 -4.09 2.49
C ASN A 244 12.34 -2.97 3.52
N THR A 245 11.81 -1.80 3.17
CA THR A 245 11.67 -0.65 4.08
C THR A 245 10.68 -0.96 5.21
N GLN A 246 9.51 -1.53 4.92
CA GLN A 246 8.55 -1.94 5.95
C GLN A 246 9.13 -3.00 6.89
N LEU A 247 9.84 -3.99 6.34
CA LEU A 247 10.51 -5.02 7.14
C LEU A 247 11.56 -4.41 8.06
N ILE A 248 12.39 -3.49 7.54
CA ILE A 248 13.36 -2.75 8.36
C ILE A 248 12.64 -1.97 9.45
N ILE A 249 11.55 -1.27 9.15
CA ILE A 249 10.80 -0.48 10.14
C ILE A 249 10.22 -1.39 11.23
N SER A 250 9.63 -2.53 10.87
CA SER A 250 8.99 -3.44 11.83
C SER A 250 10.00 -4.15 12.73
N THR A 251 11.16 -4.55 12.20
CA THR A 251 12.17 -5.30 12.97
C THR A 251 13.29 -4.44 13.53
N LYS A 252 13.39 -3.15 13.16
CA LYS A 252 14.44 -2.22 13.63
C LYS A 252 14.58 -2.22 15.14
N ASN A 253 13.46 -2.13 15.84
CA ASN A 253 13.47 -2.04 17.30
C ASN A 253 13.95 -3.35 17.93
N GLU A 254 13.56 -4.50 17.38
CA GLU A 254 13.99 -5.81 17.88
C GLU A 254 15.48 -6.03 17.65
N VAL A 255 15.97 -5.72 16.45
CA VAL A 255 17.40 -5.84 16.10
C VAL A 255 18.25 -4.85 16.92
N ASP A 256 17.75 -3.63 17.19
CA ASP A 256 18.42 -2.66 18.06
C ASP A 256 18.51 -3.15 19.50
N VAL A 257 17.40 -3.67 20.04
CA VAL A 257 17.37 -4.25 21.39
C VAL A 257 18.35 -5.42 21.50
N PHE A 258 18.27 -6.40 20.60
CA PHE A 258 19.19 -7.54 20.55
C PHE A 258 20.66 -7.06 20.54
N SER A 259 20.98 -6.14 19.64
CA SER A 259 22.33 -5.60 19.51
C SER A 259 22.80 -4.92 20.79
N ARG A 260 21.94 -4.16 21.47
CA ARG A 260 22.25 -3.51 22.76
C ARG A 260 22.46 -4.51 23.90
N TYR A 261 21.92 -5.72 23.82
CA TYR A 261 22.25 -6.82 24.73
C TYR A 261 23.56 -7.52 24.36
N PHE A 262 23.86 -7.65 23.07
CA PHE A 262 25.11 -8.21 22.58
C PHE A 262 26.33 -7.32 22.91
N LEU A 263 26.22 -6.01 22.72
CA LEU A 263 27.36 -5.08 22.79
C LEU A 263 28.08 -5.08 24.16
N PRO A 264 27.40 -5.03 25.32
CA PRO A 264 28.06 -5.15 26.62
C PRO A 264 28.79 -6.49 26.78
N SER A 265 28.23 -7.58 26.28
CA SER A 265 28.87 -8.89 26.28
C SER A 265 30.13 -8.88 25.40
N TYR A 266 30.06 -8.27 24.22
CA TYR A 266 31.20 -8.10 23.30
C TYR A 266 32.35 -7.30 23.91
N TYR A 267 32.06 -6.23 24.66
CA TYR A 267 33.06 -5.41 25.33
C TYR A 267 33.45 -5.88 26.75
N SER A 268 32.92 -7.03 27.20
CA SER A 268 33.19 -7.55 28.54
C SER A 268 34.58 -8.19 28.72
N GLY A 269 35.31 -8.43 27.62
CA GLY A 269 36.58 -9.17 27.60
C GLY A 269 36.45 -10.68 27.83
N LYS A 270 35.22 -11.21 27.95
CA LYS A 270 34.93 -12.60 28.33
C LYS A 270 34.20 -13.35 27.23
N LYS A 271 34.81 -14.44 26.74
CA LYS A 271 34.32 -15.18 25.55
C LYS A 271 33.04 -15.96 25.87
N GLU A 272 32.91 -16.44 27.10
CA GLU A 272 31.75 -17.15 27.64
C GLU A 272 30.46 -16.32 27.57
N ASN A 273 30.56 -14.99 27.61
CA ASN A 273 29.40 -14.10 27.53
C ASN A 273 28.83 -13.98 26.11
N LEU A 274 29.56 -14.43 25.08
CA LEU A 274 29.14 -14.32 23.68
C LEU A 274 28.36 -15.53 23.19
N VAL A 275 28.38 -16.65 23.91
CA VAL A 275 27.86 -17.95 23.43
C VAL A 275 26.40 -17.86 23.00
N ASP A 276 25.57 -17.12 23.73
CA ASP A 276 24.14 -16.96 23.43
C ASP A 276 23.85 -16.02 22.25
N PHE A 277 24.86 -15.33 21.72
CA PHE A 277 24.70 -14.28 20.70
C PHE A 277 25.30 -14.63 19.34
N LEU A 278 26.23 -15.58 19.26
CA LEU A 278 26.98 -15.87 18.03
C LEU A 278 26.36 -17.04 17.28
N SER A 279 26.31 -16.97 15.96
CA SER A 279 25.93 -18.11 15.13
C SER A 279 27.03 -19.18 15.12
N GLU A 280 26.65 -20.43 14.81
CA GLU A 280 27.58 -21.57 14.74
C GLU A 280 28.57 -21.52 13.55
N GLY A 281 28.39 -20.54 12.66
CA GLY A 281 29.24 -20.29 11.50
C GLY A 281 30.52 -19.54 11.88
N ASP A 282 30.88 -18.53 11.08
CA ASP A 282 32.11 -17.75 11.26
C ASP A 282 32.09 -16.91 12.55
N ALA A 283 30.90 -16.43 12.94
CA ALA A 283 30.71 -15.63 14.15
C ALA A 283 31.22 -16.32 15.43
N LYS A 284 31.18 -17.66 15.51
CA LYS A 284 31.65 -18.41 16.69
C LYS A 284 33.09 -18.11 17.09
N PHE A 285 33.92 -17.65 16.15
CA PHE A 285 35.32 -17.33 16.40
C PHE A 285 35.56 -15.88 16.87
N THR A 286 34.52 -15.05 16.90
CA THR A 286 34.58 -13.63 17.33
C THR A 286 35.24 -13.47 18.70
N GLN A 287 36.33 -12.71 18.80
CA GLN A 287 36.97 -12.47 20.08
C GLN A 287 36.33 -11.27 20.80
N PRO A 288 36.03 -11.37 22.10
CA PRO A 288 35.55 -10.23 22.87
C PRO A 288 36.65 -9.16 22.95
N LYS A 289 36.23 -7.91 23.08
CA LYS A 289 37.12 -6.79 23.39
C LYS A 289 36.94 -6.38 24.82
N GLU A 290 37.97 -5.74 25.38
CA GLU A 290 37.88 -5.15 26.71
C GLU A 290 37.55 -3.66 26.62
N GLY A 291 36.57 -3.22 27.39
CA GLY A 291 36.22 -1.81 27.57
C GLY A 291 34.88 -1.60 28.27
N ILE A 292 34.63 -0.40 28.78
CA ILE A 292 33.34 -0.03 29.35
C ILE A 292 32.59 0.82 28.33
N LEU A 293 31.42 0.36 27.91
CA LEU A 293 30.51 1.13 27.06
C LEU A 293 29.90 2.28 27.86
N GLN A 294 30.14 3.52 27.43
CA GLN A 294 29.57 4.72 28.01
C GLN A 294 28.35 5.22 27.21
N SER A 295 28.31 4.96 25.91
CA SER A 295 27.21 5.32 25.02
C SER A 295 27.11 4.33 23.86
N VAL A 296 25.87 4.05 23.44
CA VAL A 296 25.52 3.15 22.33
C VAL A 296 24.42 3.82 21.51
N ILE A 297 24.76 4.22 20.29
CA ILE A 297 23.85 4.91 19.37
C ILE A 297 23.78 4.13 18.06
N LEU A 298 22.58 3.68 17.68
CA LEU A 298 22.36 3.08 16.37
C LEU A 298 22.52 4.15 15.29
N GLU A 299 23.48 3.95 14.39
CA GLU A 299 23.74 4.84 13.27
C GLU A 299 23.00 4.38 12.00
N LYS A 300 23.10 3.08 11.69
CA LYS A 300 22.54 2.53 10.46
C LYS A 300 22.05 1.11 10.68
N LEU A 301 20.94 0.78 10.02
CA LEU A 301 20.40 -0.58 9.91
C LEU A 301 19.98 -0.76 8.45
N ASN A 302 20.53 -1.78 7.82
CA ASN A 302 20.17 -2.20 6.46
C ASN A 302 19.74 -3.66 6.49
N TYR A 303 18.78 -4.03 5.64
CA TYR A 303 18.40 -5.42 5.42
C TYR A 303 18.78 -5.85 4.00
N ASP A 304 19.47 -6.98 3.90
CA ASP A 304 19.76 -7.65 2.64
C ASP A 304 18.78 -8.81 2.46
N SER A 305 17.89 -8.69 1.47
CA SER A 305 16.87 -9.68 1.16
C SER A 305 17.41 -10.98 0.56
N GLU A 306 18.58 -10.95 -0.10
CA GLU A 306 19.19 -12.14 -0.70
C GLU A 306 19.78 -13.04 0.38
N THR A 307 20.48 -12.43 1.34
CA THR A 307 21.12 -13.17 2.43
C THR A 307 20.24 -13.30 3.68
N GLN A 308 19.13 -12.56 3.72
CA GLN A 308 18.21 -12.43 4.87
C GLN A 308 18.93 -11.96 6.14
N LYS A 309 19.83 -10.98 6.00
CA LYS A 309 20.67 -10.47 7.08
C LYS A 309 20.45 -8.98 7.30
N TYR A 310 20.57 -8.57 8.55
CA TYR A 310 20.59 -7.18 8.97
C TYR A 310 22.02 -6.73 9.20
N THR A 311 22.51 -5.76 8.44
CA THR A 311 23.78 -5.09 8.73
C THR A 311 23.52 -3.88 9.61
N VAL A 312 24.03 -3.92 10.84
CA VAL A 312 23.91 -2.85 11.83
C VAL A 312 25.22 -2.11 12.01
N SER A 313 25.15 -0.79 12.19
CA SER A 313 26.27 0.07 12.55
C SER A 313 25.93 0.89 13.79
N TYR A 314 26.80 0.85 14.79
CA TYR A 314 26.69 1.61 16.02
C TYR A 314 27.85 2.57 16.19
N ILE A 315 27.56 3.77 16.70
CA ILE A 315 28.56 4.67 17.25
C ILE A 315 28.64 4.38 18.75
N LEU A 316 29.82 3.98 19.20
CA LEU A 316 30.10 3.57 20.57
C LEU A 316 31.10 4.52 21.21
N SER A 317 30.81 4.97 22.43
CA SER A 317 31.80 5.59 23.29
C SER A 317 32.34 4.52 24.25
N VAL A 318 33.61 4.17 24.10
CA VAL A 318 34.25 3.09 24.85
C VAL A 318 35.35 3.68 25.72
N LYS A 319 35.28 3.43 27.02
CA LYS A 319 36.34 3.77 27.98
C LYS A 319 37.26 2.57 28.21
N LYS A 320 38.55 2.74 28.00
CA LYS A 320 39.60 1.76 28.33
C LYS A 320 40.62 2.42 29.26
N GLY A 321 40.66 2.00 30.52
CA GLY A 321 41.39 2.73 31.57
C GLY A 321 40.88 4.16 31.67
N ASP A 322 41.77 5.16 31.56
CA ASP A 322 41.40 6.59 31.65
C ASP A 322 41.08 7.25 30.30
N LYS A 323 41.17 6.51 29.19
CA LYS A 323 40.94 7.06 27.84
C LYS A 323 39.58 6.62 27.30
N SER A 324 38.79 7.59 26.83
CA SER A 324 37.56 7.36 26.08
C SER A 324 37.81 7.53 24.58
N SER A 325 37.24 6.65 23.77
CA SER A 325 37.32 6.68 22.30
C SER A 325 35.94 6.49 21.68
N SER A 326 35.67 7.17 20.57
CA SER A 326 34.45 6.98 19.78
C SER A 326 34.76 6.09 18.58
N VAL A 327 34.11 4.93 18.49
CA VAL A 327 34.32 3.97 17.40
C VAL A 327 33.00 3.68 16.70
N ARG A 328 33.07 3.41 15.40
CA ARG A 328 31.96 2.83 14.65
C ARG A 328 32.16 1.32 14.60
N LEU A 329 31.19 0.57 15.09
CA LEU A 329 31.17 -0.90 15.05
C LEU A 329 30.09 -1.37 14.07
N THR A 330 30.45 -2.24 13.13
CA THR A 330 29.53 -2.83 12.15
C THR A 330 29.57 -4.35 12.20
N PHE A 331 28.41 -4.99 12.19
CA PHE A 331 28.26 -6.45 12.17
C PHE A 331 26.91 -6.86 11.55
N ASP A 332 26.80 -8.12 11.15
CA ASP A 332 25.58 -8.67 10.59
C ASP A 332 24.83 -9.51 11.62
N VAL A 333 23.51 -9.40 11.60
CA VAL A 333 22.57 -10.08 12.49
C VAL A 333 21.56 -10.87 11.63
N LYS A 334 21.16 -12.04 12.10
CA LYS A 334 20.15 -12.87 11.43
C LYS A 334 19.14 -13.39 12.45
N ALA A 335 17.87 -13.48 12.05
CA ALA A 335 16.85 -14.13 12.86
C ALA A 335 17.15 -15.62 13.06
N SER A 336 16.91 -16.12 14.28
CA SER A 336 17.12 -17.52 14.64
C SER A 336 16.15 -17.91 15.76
N ASP A 337 15.10 -18.65 15.40
CA ASP A 337 14.04 -19.07 16.34
C ASP A 337 14.57 -19.99 17.46
N SER A 338 15.67 -20.69 17.20
CA SER A 338 16.34 -21.55 18.17
C SER A 338 17.27 -20.79 19.13
N SER A 339 17.54 -19.52 18.86
CA SER A 339 18.42 -18.70 19.70
C SER A 339 17.68 -18.09 20.88
N LYS A 340 18.39 -17.84 21.97
CA LYS A 340 17.83 -17.30 23.22
C LYS A 340 17.14 -15.94 23.05
N TYR A 341 17.62 -15.13 22.10
CA TYR A 341 17.15 -13.76 21.89
C TYR A 341 16.43 -13.57 20.56
N GLY A 342 16.10 -14.66 19.85
CA GLY A 342 15.47 -14.62 18.51
C GLY A 342 16.38 -14.17 17.37
N PHE A 343 17.61 -13.73 17.68
CA PHE A 343 18.61 -13.28 16.73
C PHE A 343 20.01 -13.77 17.11
N VAL A 344 20.89 -13.85 16.12
CA VAL A 344 22.31 -14.17 16.27
C VAL A 344 23.17 -13.25 15.41
N VAL A 345 24.38 -12.96 15.87
CA VAL A 345 25.44 -12.30 15.09
C VAL A 345 26.06 -13.33 14.16
N GLU A 346 26.17 -12.97 12.87
CA GLU A 346 26.62 -13.86 11.79
C GLU A 346 28.07 -13.56 11.35
N THR A 347 28.55 -12.35 11.58
CA THR A 347 29.90 -11.92 11.17
C THR A 347 30.67 -11.31 12.32
N GLU A 348 32.00 -11.46 12.29
CA GLU A 348 32.86 -10.83 13.29
C GLU A 348 32.72 -9.29 13.24
N PRO A 349 32.43 -8.62 14.38
CA PRO A 349 32.26 -7.18 14.40
C PRO A 349 33.50 -6.40 13.99
N LYS A 350 33.33 -5.48 13.03
CA LYS A 350 34.40 -4.65 12.47
C LYS A 350 34.35 -3.25 13.07
N GLU A 351 35.47 -2.82 13.65
CA GLU A 351 35.63 -1.45 14.17
C GLU A 351 36.32 -0.53 13.17
N SER A 352 35.87 0.71 13.13
CA SER A 352 36.52 1.81 12.43
C SER A 352 36.47 3.07 13.30
N ASN A 353 37.37 4.02 13.05
CA ASN A 353 37.31 5.31 13.74
C ASN A 353 36.07 6.08 13.25
N TYR A 354 35.26 6.59 14.19
CA TYR A 354 34.09 7.39 13.84
C TYR A 354 34.49 8.81 13.44
N LEU A 355 35.46 9.40 14.14
CA LEU A 355 35.95 10.74 13.86
C LEU A 355 36.93 10.67 12.69
N LYS A 356 36.60 11.37 11.60
CA LYS A 356 37.54 11.60 10.50
C LYS A 356 38.54 12.67 10.96
N ASN A 357 39.82 12.32 10.98
CA ASN A 357 40.90 13.31 11.10
C ASN A 357 41.11 14.04 9.78
#